data_AF-A0A6P3YC18-F1
#
_entry.id   AF-A0A6P3YC18-F1
#
_cell.length_a   1.000
_cell.length_b   1.000
_cell.length_c   1.000
_cell.angle_alpha   90.00
_cell.angle_beta   90.00
_cell.angle_gamma   90.00
#
_symmetry.space_group_name_H-M   'P 1'
#
loop_
_entity.id
_entity.type
_entity.pdbx_description
1 polymer ?
#
loop_
_entity_poly.entity_id
_entity_poly.type
_entity_poly.pdbx_seq_one_letter_code
_entity_poly.pdbx_strand_id
1 'polypeptide(L)'
;MTDILNIEGEPIFDDRIVKIESHTYNPYANTTLGYSDEIRIPIQQQDLYTLPCESYLYVEGKIIAQATAENVAVTLGNNCVAFMFDEIRYELDGVEIDRNRNVGITSTLKNYVSLSSDKIACMKNAAWETINAHSTDGYFNFGIQLSMLLGFCEDYRRIVINARHELILIRSRSDNNCLRGSSALEPRVELFKIQ
;
A
#
# COMPACT_ATOMS: atom_id res chain seq x y z
N MET A 1 41.28 20.56 -8.75
CA MET A 1 40.51 20.01 -7.61
C MET A 1 39.13 20.64 -7.71
N THR A 2 38.35 20.18 -8.69
CA THR A 2 37.08 20.79 -9.16
C THR A 2 36.14 19.72 -9.72
N ASP A 3 36.24 18.48 -9.22
CA ASP A 3 35.59 17.33 -9.87
C ASP A 3 34.33 16.82 -9.16
N ILE A 4 33.84 17.51 -8.12
CA ILE A 4 32.74 16.96 -7.30
C ILE A 4 31.51 17.88 -7.28
N LEU A 5 31.67 19.21 -7.22
CA LEU A 5 30.53 20.14 -7.26
C LEU A 5 30.97 21.54 -7.69
N ASN A 6 30.46 22.01 -8.84
CA ASN A 6 30.66 23.39 -9.29
C ASN A 6 29.37 24.20 -9.05
N ILE A 7 29.36 25.01 -8.00
CA ILE A 7 28.21 25.84 -7.58
C ILE A 7 28.09 27.11 -8.44
N GLU A 8 29.15 27.49 -9.15
CA GLU A 8 29.20 28.68 -10.02
C GLU A 8 28.88 28.36 -11.49
N GLY A 9 28.66 27.08 -11.83
CA GLY A 9 28.27 26.68 -13.18
C GLY A 9 26.87 27.15 -13.55
N GLU A 10 26.63 27.46 -14.83
CA GLU A 10 25.29 27.77 -15.30
C GLU A 10 24.35 26.57 -15.04
N PRO A 11 23.11 26.83 -14.57
CA PRO A 11 22.14 25.77 -14.33
C PRO A 11 21.83 25.02 -15.63
N ILE A 12 22.02 23.71 -15.62
CA ILE A 12 21.62 22.83 -16.72
C ILE A 12 20.17 22.41 -16.47
N PHE A 13 19.26 22.86 -17.33
CA PHE A 13 17.87 22.44 -17.31
C PHE A 13 17.69 21.21 -18.23
N ASP A 14 17.17 20.12 -17.69
CA ASP A 14 16.81 18.91 -18.43
C ASP A 14 15.28 18.78 -18.44
N ASP A 15 14.67 19.15 -19.56
CA ASP A 15 13.21 19.15 -19.75
C ASP A 15 12.67 17.80 -20.29
N ARG A 16 13.43 16.70 -20.21
CA ARG A 16 12.98 15.39 -20.72
C ARG A 16 11.75 14.83 -19.97
N ILE A 17 11.59 15.15 -18.69
CA ILE A 17 10.41 14.78 -17.89
C ILE A 17 9.75 16.07 -17.42
N VAL A 18 8.66 16.44 -18.09
CA VAL A 18 7.95 17.71 -17.83
C VAL A 18 6.84 17.53 -16.79
N LYS A 19 6.33 16.30 -16.62
CA LYS A 19 5.14 16.03 -15.79
C LYS A 19 5.13 14.62 -15.24
N ILE A 20 4.60 14.48 -14.03
CA ILE A 20 4.22 13.21 -13.41
C ILE A 20 2.70 13.24 -13.20
N GLU A 21 2.02 12.15 -13.57
CA GLU A 21 0.58 11.98 -13.39
C GLU A 21 0.31 10.67 -12.65
N SER A 22 -0.75 10.66 -11.83
CA SER A 22 -1.22 9.44 -11.18
C SER A 22 -2.38 8.84 -11.98
N HIS A 23 -2.26 7.55 -12.29
CA HIS A 23 -3.31 6.77 -12.94
C HIS A 23 -3.80 5.67 -12.03
N THR A 24 -5.11 5.46 -12.05
CA THR A 24 -5.77 4.42 -11.25
C THR A 24 -5.96 3.16 -12.09
N TYR A 25 -5.58 2.02 -11.53
CA TYR A 25 -5.80 0.71 -12.13
C TYR A 25 -6.73 -0.11 -11.26
N ASN A 26 -7.59 -0.92 -11.88
CA ASN A 26 -8.55 -1.74 -11.15
C ASN A 26 -8.11 -3.21 -11.19
N PRO A 27 -8.53 -4.01 -10.19
CA PRO A 27 -8.43 -5.45 -10.28
C PRO A 27 -9.17 -5.99 -11.51
N TYR A 28 -8.85 -7.23 -11.91
CA TYR A 28 -9.61 -7.91 -12.97
C TYR A 28 -11.11 -7.93 -12.68
N ALA A 29 -11.92 -7.94 -13.74
CA ALA A 29 -13.38 -8.04 -13.62
C ALA A 29 -13.79 -9.29 -12.83
N ASN A 30 -14.80 -9.15 -11.95
CA ASN A 30 -15.31 -10.20 -11.05
C ASN A 30 -14.39 -10.64 -9.90
N THR A 31 -13.34 -9.87 -9.59
CA THR A 31 -12.52 -10.13 -8.40
C THR A 31 -13.35 -9.89 -7.14
N THR A 32 -13.53 -10.93 -6.32
CA THR A 32 -14.05 -10.79 -4.97
C THR A 32 -12.94 -10.34 -4.02
N LEU A 33 -13.30 -9.53 -3.02
CA LEU A 33 -12.36 -9.04 -1.99
C LEU A 33 -12.50 -9.81 -0.67
N GLY A 34 -12.94 -11.06 -0.75
CA GLY A 34 -13.17 -11.94 0.37
C GLY A 34 -11.88 -12.57 0.91
N TYR A 35 -12.01 -13.29 2.03
CA TYR A 35 -10.86 -13.92 2.67
C TYR A 35 -10.23 -15.01 1.81
N SER A 36 -8.90 -15.05 1.76
CA SER A 36 -8.10 -15.95 0.92
C SER A 36 -8.22 -15.72 -0.60
N ASP A 37 -8.97 -14.70 -1.04
CA ASP A 37 -9.07 -14.38 -2.45
C ASP A 37 -7.75 -13.82 -2.98
N GLU A 38 -7.46 -14.16 -4.23
CA GLU A 38 -6.37 -13.58 -4.99
C GLU A 38 -6.88 -12.39 -5.79
N ILE A 39 -6.30 -11.22 -5.52
CA ILE A 39 -6.63 -9.95 -6.13
C ILE A 39 -5.47 -9.55 -7.04
N ARG A 40 -5.75 -9.40 -8.33
CA ARG A 40 -4.74 -9.06 -9.35
C ARG A 40 -5.08 -7.74 -10.00
N ILE A 41 -4.14 -6.80 -9.95
CA ILE A 41 -4.25 -5.46 -10.54
C ILE A 41 -3.25 -5.38 -11.71
N PRO A 42 -3.73 -5.50 -12.96
CA PRO A 42 -2.86 -5.45 -14.13
C PRO A 42 -2.70 -4.02 -14.67
N ILE A 43 -1.50 -3.72 -15.14
CA ILE A 43 -1.22 -2.58 -16.03
C ILE A 43 -0.83 -3.17 -17.39
N GLN A 44 -1.81 -3.25 -18.30
CA GLN A 44 -1.65 -3.95 -19.58
C GLN A 44 -1.09 -3.07 -20.71
N GLN A 45 -1.04 -1.76 -20.52
CA GLN A 45 -0.60 -0.83 -21.56
C GLN A 45 0.93 -0.85 -21.66
N GLN A 46 1.43 -1.48 -22.72
CA GLN A 46 2.86 -1.66 -22.97
C GLN A 46 3.55 -0.40 -23.53
N ASP A 47 2.85 0.74 -23.62
CA ASP A 47 3.43 2.03 -24.04
C ASP A 47 3.51 3.02 -22.86
N LEU A 48 3.39 2.54 -21.62
CA LEU A 48 3.45 3.36 -20.41
C LEU A 48 4.87 3.47 -19.86
N TYR A 49 5.15 4.67 -19.34
CA TYR A 49 6.29 4.98 -18.49
C TYR A 49 5.81 4.99 -17.05
N THR A 50 6.13 3.95 -16.28
CA THR A 50 5.67 3.82 -14.89
C THR A 50 6.84 4.09 -13.93
N LEU A 51 6.52 4.65 -12.76
CA LEU A 51 7.49 4.86 -11.68
C LEU A 51 7.03 4.09 -10.44
N PRO A 52 7.39 2.79 -10.32
CA PRO A 52 6.89 1.93 -9.25
C PRO A 52 7.20 2.44 -7.84
N CYS A 53 8.31 3.17 -7.65
CA CYS A 53 8.70 3.68 -6.35
C CYS A 53 7.82 4.82 -5.80
N GLU A 54 7.10 5.52 -6.68
CA GLU A 54 6.14 6.56 -6.33
C GLU A 54 4.69 6.05 -6.41
N SER A 55 4.50 4.75 -6.64
CA SER A 55 3.18 4.12 -6.71
C SER A 55 2.66 3.76 -5.32
N TYR A 56 1.33 3.76 -5.16
CA TYR A 56 0.66 3.41 -3.92
C TYR A 56 -0.53 2.50 -4.18
N LEU A 57 -0.83 1.64 -3.21
CA LEU A 57 -2.03 0.81 -3.13
C LEU A 57 -3.11 1.58 -2.38
N TYR A 58 -4.26 1.77 -3.03
CA TYR A 58 -5.41 2.42 -2.45
C TYR A 58 -6.45 1.39 -2.00
N VAL A 59 -6.97 1.54 -0.78
CA VAL A 59 -7.94 0.61 -0.19
C VAL A 59 -9.07 1.38 0.48
N GLU A 60 -10.32 1.02 0.17
CA GLU A 60 -11.52 1.50 0.87
C GLU A 60 -12.27 0.32 1.48
N GLY A 61 -12.81 0.52 2.69
CA GLY A 61 -13.57 -0.50 3.38
C GLY A 61 -14.35 0.03 4.57
N LYS A 62 -14.95 -0.90 5.32
CA LYS A 62 -15.74 -0.65 6.52
C LYS A 62 -15.44 -1.66 7.60
N ILE A 63 -15.35 -1.18 8.83
CA ILE A 63 -15.34 -2.02 10.03
C ILE A 63 -16.78 -2.38 10.38
N ILE A 64 -17.05 -3.67 10.51
CA ILE A 64 -18.32 -4.20 10.99
C ILE A 64 -18.06 -4.86 12.34
N ALA A 65 -18.80 -4.44 13.36
CA ALA A 65 -18.76 -5.03 14.70
C ALA A 65 -20.19 -5.20 15.21
N GLN A 66 -20.44 -6.21 16.03
CA GLN A 66 -21.74 -6.36 16.69
C GLN A 66 -21.95 -5.22 17.69
N ALA A 67 -23.14 -4.63 17.70
CA ALA A 67 -23.50 -3.61 18.66
C ALA A 67 -23.76 -4.27 20.03
N THR A 68 -22.85 -4.10 20.98
CA THR A 68 -23.15 -4.37 22.40
C THR A 68 -23.20 -3.07 23.19
N ALA A 69 -24.07 -3.05 24.19
CA ALA A 69 -24.18 -1.98 25.18
C ALA A 69 -22.94 -1.95 26.07
N GLU A 70 -21.86 -1.31 25.61
CA GLU A 70 -20.79 -0.69 26.41
C GLU A 70 -19.69 -0.16 25.48
N ASN A 71 -18.98 0.88 25.93
CA ASN A 71 -18.03 1.75 25.20
C ASN A 71 -16.78 1.06 24.60
N VAL A 72 -16.87 -0.19 24.14
CA VAL A 72 -15.75 -0.90 23.51
C VAL A 72 -15.70 -0.55 22.03
N ALA A 73 -14.96 0.50 21.70
CA ALA A 73 -14.70 0.87 20.32
C ALA A 73 -13.70 -0.09 19.67
N VAL A 74 -14.10 -0.71 18.56
CA VAL A 74 -13.19 -1.42 17.65
C VAL A 74 -12.50 -0.37 16.79
N THR A 75 -11.19 -0.44 16.72
CA THR A 75 -10.35 0.52 15.97
C THR A 75 -9.42 -0.23 15.04
N LEU A 76 -8.91 0.46 14.02
CA LEU A 76 -7.86 -0.10 13.15
C LEU A 76 -6.52 -0.05 13.87
N GLY A 77 -5.80 -1.16 13.84
CA GLY A 77 -4.43 -1.25 14.34
C GLY A 77 -3.43 -0.54 13.42
N ASN A 78 -2.25 -0.26 13.96
CA ASN A 78 -1.15 0.27 13.14
C ASN A 78 -0.86 -0.68 11.97
N ASN A 79 -0.61 -0.12 10.79
CA ASN A 79 -0.36 -0.84 9.55
C ASN A 79 -1.51 -1.77 9.13
N CYS A 80 -2.75 -1.43 9.47
CA CYS A 80 -3.91 -2.32 9.33
C CYS A 80 -4.08 -2.88 7.92
N VAL A 81 -3.88 -2.08 6.88
CA VAL A 81 -4.06 -2.51 5.49
C VAL A 81 -3.01 -3.55 5.09
N ALA A 82 -1.75 -3.42 5.52
CA ALA A 82 -0.75 -4.46 5.26
C ALA A 82 -1.12 -5.77 5.96
N PHE A 83 -1.72 -5.71 7.15
CA PHE A 83 -2.27 -6.88 7.84
C PHE A 83 -3.52 -7.47 7.17
N MET A 84 -4.16 -6.76 6.23
CA MET A 84 -5.26 -7.33 5.46
C MET A 84 -4.77 -8.35 4.43
N PHE A 85 -3.49 -8.38 4.07
CA PHE A 85 -2.95 -9.27 3.04
C PHE A 85 -1.90 -10.24 3.61
N ASP A 86 -2.02 -11.51 3.26
CA ASP A 86 -1.05 -12.56 3.62
C ASP A 86 0.17 -12.52 2.69
N GLU A 87 -0.03 -12.17 1.42
CA GLU A 87 1.01 -12.10 0.41
C GLU A 87 0.78 -10.92 -0.52
N ILE A 88 1.87 -10.26 -0.91
CA ILE A 88 1.93 -9.28 -1.99
C ILE A 88 3.07 -9.67 -2.92
N ARG A 89 2.83 -9.59 -4.23
CA ARG A 89 3.79 -9.93 -5.27
C ARG A 89 3.72 -8.91 -6.39
N TYR A 90 4.88 -8.57 -6.92
CA TYR A 90 5.02 -7.70 -8.08
C TYR A 90 5.65 -8.49 -9.22
N GLU A 91 4.94 -8.54 -10.35
CA GLU A 91 5.42 -9.19 -11.56
C GLU A 91 5.60 -8.17 -12.69
N LEU A 92 6.69 -8.33 -13.44
CA LEU A 92 6.95 -7.61 -14.70
C LEU A 92 7.01 -8.64 -15.83
N ASP A 93 6.18 -8.47 -16.87
CA ASP A 93 6.07 -9.39 -18.01
C ASP A 93 5.89 -10.86 -17.61
N GLY A 94 5.18 -11.11 -16.49
CA GLY A 94 4.93 -12.43 -15.93
C GLY A 94 6.10 -13.03 -15.15
N VAL A 95 7.17 -12.26 -14.91
CA VAL A 95 8.31 -12.64 -14.05
C VAL A 95 8.15 -11.99 -12.69
N GLU A 96 8.18 -12.80 -11.63
CA GLU A 96 8.20 -12.31 -10.25
C GLU A 96 9.48 -11.50 -9.99
N ILE A 97 9.31 -10.21 -9.71
CA ILE A 97 10.41 -9.29 -9.37
C ILE A 97 10.60 -9.21 -7.87
N ASP A 98 9.49 -9.18 -7.13
CA ASP A 98 9.51 -9.11 -5.68
C ASP A 98 8.26 -9.78 -5.11
N ARG A 99 8.41 -10.35 -3.92
CA ARG A 99 7.37 -11.05 -3.20
C ARG A 99 7.61 -10.92 -1.71
N ASN A 100 6.56 -10.52 -1.01
CA ASN A 100 6.55 -10.42 0.43
C ASN A 100 5.39 -11.24 1.01
N ARG A 101 5.71 -12.13 1.95
CA ARG A 101 4.76 -12.93 2.73
C ARG A 101 4.67 -12.40 4.15
N ASN A 102 3.51 -12.58 4.77
CA ASN A 102 3.17 -11.97 6.06
C ASN A 102 3.33 -10.44 6.01
N VAL A 103 2.72 -9.83 4.99
CA VAL A 103 2.94 -8.43 4.59
C VAL A 103 2.87 -7.47 5.78
N GLY A 104 1.86 -7.63 6.64
CA GLY A 104 1.72 -6.82 7.85
C GLY A 104 2.90 -6.94 8.82
N ILE A 105 3.41 -8.14 9.11
CA ILE A 105 4.52 -8.34 10.06
C ILE A 105 5.82 -7.79 9.50
N THR A 106 6.16 -8.15 8.27
CA THR A 106 7.44 -7.80 7.63
C THR A 106 7.54 -6.31 7.39
N SER A 107 6.50 -5.67 6.84
CA SER A 107 6.47 -4.22 6.65
C SER A 107 6.48 -3.46 7.97
N THR A 108 5.79 -3.97 9.01
CA THR A 108 5.82 -3.34 10.34
C THR A 108 7.24 -3.33 10.93
N LEU A 109 7.92 -4.48 10.92
CA LEU A 109 9.29 -4.59 11.43
C LEU A 109 10.26 -3.72 10.64
N LYS A 110 10.17 -3.76 9.30
CA LYS A 110 10.96 -2.92 8.40
C LYS A 110 10.76 -1.44 8.73
N ASN A 111 9.51 -0.98 8.72
CA ASN A 111 9.17 0.42 8.85
C ASN A 111 9.53 0.99 10.23
N TYR A 112 9.45 0.21 11.31
CA TYR A 112 9.94 0.65 12.61
C TYR A 112 11.46 0.88 12.66
N VAL A 113 12.23 0.14 11.87
CA VAL A 113 13.70 0.24 11.85
C VAL A 113 14.17 1.27 10.82
N SER A 114 13.51 1.37 9.66
CA SER A 114 13.97 2.15 8.52
C SER A 114 13.41 3.57 8.45
N LEU A 115 12.23 3.83 9.03
CA LEU A 115 11.60 5.15 8.92
C LEU A 115 12.11 6.09 10.01
N SER A 116 12.45 7.32 9.61
CA SER A 116 12.67 8.40 10.56
C SER A 116 11.35 8.86 11.19
N SER A 117 11.44 9.47 12.38
CA SER A 117 10.27 10.03 13.07
C SER A 117 9.48 11.02 12.20
N ASP A 118 10.18 11.84 11.41
CA ASP A 118 9.55 12.80 10.50
C ASP A 118 8.74 12.10 9.41
N LYS A 119 9.29 11.01 8.84
CA LYS A 119 8.62 10.24 7.79
C LYS A 119 7.39 9.51 8.35
N ILE A 120 7.50 8.95 9.55
CA ILE A 120 6.39 8.35 10.29
C ILE A 120 5.24 9.35 10.48
N ALA A 121 5.54 10.59 10.89
CA ALA A 121 4.52 11.62 11.11
C ALA A 121 3.73 11.98 9.85
N CYS A 122 4.35 11.84 8.67
CA CYS A 122 3.71 12.05 7.37
C CYS A 122 2.92 10.84 6.85
N MET A 123 3.02 9.67 7.50
CA MET A 123 2.47 8.39 6.99
C MET A 123 1.07 8.03 7.51
N LYS A 124 0.32 8.99 8.06
CA LYS A 124 -1.05 8.76 8.55
C LYS A 124 -1.99 8.19 7.49
N ASN A 125 -1.86 8.64 6.25
CA ASN A 125 -2.64 8.15 5.11
C ASN A 125 -2.26 6.73 4.67
N ALA A 126 -1.09 6.24 5.10
CA ALA A 126 -0.58 4.90 4.81
C ALA A 126 -0.94 3.89 5.93
N ALA A 127 -2.04 4.15 6.65
CA ALA A 127 -2.46 3.36 7.80
C ALA A 127 -1.39 3.24 8.90
N TRP A 128 -0.52 4.23 9.03
CA TRP A 128 0.42 4.32 10.15
C TRP A 128 -0.15 5.25 11.21
N GLU A 129 -0.10 4.86 12.49
CA GLU A 129 -0.70 5.62 13.60
C GLU A 129 -2.22 5.87 13.42
N THR A 130 -2.98 4.79 13.20
CA THR A 130 -4.41 4.76 12.80
C THR A 130 -5.42 5.06 13.92
N ILE A 131 -5.02 5.74 14.99
CA ILE A 131 -5.93 6.04 16.10
C ILE A 131 -7.11 6.86 15.56
N ASN A 132 -8.33 6.29 15.65
CA ASN A 132 -9.56 6.87 15.12
C ASN A 132 -9.55 7.16 13.59
N ALA A 133 -8.76 6.41 12.81
CA ALA A 133 -8.69 6.56 11.35
C ALA A 133 -9.88 5.89 10.61
N HIS A 134 -11.10 6.10 11.09
CA HIS A 134 -12.35 5.66 10.47
C HIS A 134 -13.47 6.65 10.84
N SER A 135 -14.52 6.71 10.02
CA SER A 135 -15.71 7.49 10.31
C SER A 135 -16.47 6.91 11.50
N THR A 136 -17.40 7.68 12.09
CA THR A 136 -18.32 7.19 13.13
C THR A 136 -19.10 5.95 12.70
N ASP A 137 -19.38 5.84 11.39
CA ASP A 137 -20.07 4.70 10.79
C ASP A 137 -19.13 3.54 10.42
N GLY A 138 -17.83 3.64 10.72
CA GLY A 138 -16.83 2.59 10.52
C GLY A 138 -16.14 2.58 9.15
N TYR A 139 -16.40 3.56 8.28
CA TYR A 139 -15.78 3.63 6.94
C TYR A 139 -14.35 4.16 7.02
N PHE A 140 -13.47 3.63 6.18
CA PHE A 140 -12.08 4.09 6.08
C PHE A 140 -11.59 4.06 4.63
N ASN A 141 -10.57 4.86 4.35
CA ASN A 141 -9.77 4.75 3.14
C ASN A 141 -8.29 5.05 3.44
N PHE A 142 -7.39 4.37 2.73
CA PHE A 142 -5.96 4.53 2.88
C PHE A 142 -5.24 4.45 1.54
N GLY A 143 -4.10 5.14 1.43
CA GLY A 143 -3.18 5.05 0.31
C GLY A 143 -1.79 4.71 0.83
N ILE A 144 -1.34 3.48 0.59
CA ILE A 144 -0.07 2.96 1.09
C ILE A 144 0.95 2.90 -0.03
N GLN A 145 2.09 3.55 0.17
CA GLN A 145 3.19 3.49 -0.78
C GLN A 145 3.68 2.04 -0.94
N LEU A 146 3.84 1.59 -2.18
CA LEU A 146 4.32 0.22 -2.44
C LEU A 146 5.74 0.00 -1.90
N SER A 147 6.54 1.05 -1.78
CA SER A 147 7.88 1.02 -1.15
C SER A 147 7.86 0.57 0.32
N MET A 148 6.72 0.72 1.01
CA MET A 148 6.56 0.21 2.38
C MET A 148 6.34 -1.31 2.40
N LEU A 149 5.84 -1.89 1.30
CA LEU A 149 5.41 -3.27 1.22
C LEU A 149 6.40 -4.16 0.45
N LEU A 150 7.07 -3.60 -0.55
CA LEU A 150 7.97 -4.27 -1.49
C LEU A 150 9.33 -3.56 -1.52
N GLY A 151 10.41 -4.34 -1.50
CA GLY A 151 11.78 -3.82 -1.61
C GLY A 151 12.08 -3.29 -3.02
N PHE A 152 11.53 -3.92 -4.07
CA PHE A 152 11.65 -3.41 -5.43
C PHE A 152 11.16 -1.96 -5.56
N CYS A 153 9.99 -1.66 -4.99
CA CYS A 153 9.43 -0.31 -4.99
C CYS A 153 10.18 0.66 -4.06
N GLU A 154 11.02 0.19 -3.14
CA GLU A 154 11.86 1.07 -2.32
C GLU A 154 13.17 1.42 -3.03
N ASP A 155 13.85 0.40 -3.58
CA ASP A 155 15.20 0.53 -4.10
C ASP A 155 15.24 0.98 -5.57
N TYR A 156 14.29 0.52 -6.38
CA TYR A 156 14.27 0.79 -7.81
C TYR A 156 13.60 2.13 -8.12
N ARG A 157 14.42 3.20 -8.14
CA ARG A 157 13.97 4.58 -8.37
C ARG A 157 14.03 5.04 -9.84
N ARG A 158 13.96 4.10 -10.78
CA ARG A 158 14.00 4.39 -12.22
C ARG A 158 12.65 4.11 -12.86
N ILE A 159 12.40 4.78 -13.97
CA ILE A 159 11.21 4.55 -14.78
C ILE A 159 11.30 3.15 -15.41
N VAL A 160 10.21 2.41 -15.33
CA VAL A 160 10.01 1.17 -16.10
C VAL A 160 9.24 1.52 -17.36
N ILE A 161 9.75 1.04 -18.50
CA ILE A 161 9.26 1.38 -19.83
C ILE A 161 8.85 0.10 -20.52
N ASN A 162 7.68 0.10 -21.15
CA ASN A 162 7.19 -0.96 -22.02
C ASN A 162 7.12 -2.36 -21.40
N ALA A 163 6.85 -2.44 -20.10
CA ALA A 163 6.62 -3.70 -19.39
C ALA A 163 5.15 -3.81 -19.00
N ARG A 164 4.60 -5.02 -19.05
CA ARG A 164 3.33 -5.34 -18.38
C ARG A 164 3.59 -5.46 -16.89
N HIS A 165 2.84 -4.74 -16.07
CA HIS A 165 2.91 -4.87 -14.62
C HIS A 165 1.73 -5.67 -14.09
N GLU A 166 1.95 -6.46 -13.05
CA GLU A 166 0.89 -7.12 -12.30
C GLU A 166 1.20 -7.06 -10.81
N LEU A 167 0.33 -6.39 -10.05
CA LEU A 167 0.35 -6.44 -8.59
C LEU A 167 -0.64 -7.50 -8.14
N ILE A 168 -0.15 -8.49 -7.41
CA ILE A 168 -0.94 -9.63 -6.94
C ILE A 168 -0.95 -9.59 -5.42
N LEU A 169 -2.15 -9.68 -4.84
CA LEU A 169 -2.41 -9.63 -3.41
C LEU A 169 -3.20 -10.88 -3.02
N ILE A 170 -2.84 -11.54 -1.93
CA ILE A 170 -3.64 -12.61 -1.33
C ILE A 170 -4.28 -12.03 -0.06
N ARG A 171 -5.61 -11.92 -0.03
CA ARG A 171 -6.34 -11.45 1.15
C ARG A 171 -6.12 -12.43 2.31
N SER A 172 -5.78 -11.89 3.48
CA SER A 172 -5.61 -12.69 4.69
C SER A 172 -6.88 -13.46 5.05
N ARG A 173 -6.71 -14.57 5.76
CA ARG A 173 -7.81 -15.44 6.20
C ARG A 173 -8.63 -14.84 7.35
N SER A 174 -8.11 -13.79 7.99
CA SER A 174 -8.75 -13.15 9.15
C SER A 174 -8.31 -11.70 9.30
N ASP A 175 -9.12 -10.89 9.99
CA ASP A 175 -8.85 -9.48 10.28
C ASP A 175 -8.28 -9.22 11.67
N ASN A 176 -7.95 -10.27 12.41
CA ASN A 176 -7.54 -10.16 13.82
C ASN A 176 -6.30 -9.28 14.01
N ASN A 177 -5.40 -9.24 13.02
CA ASN A 177 -4.17 -8.45 13.11
C ASN A 177 -4.36 -7.00 12.63
N CYS A 178 -5.43 -6.69 11.90
CA CYS A 178 -5.70 -5.33 11.41
C CYS A 178 -6.62 -4.54 12.35
N LEU A 179 -7.27 -5.21 13.30
CA LEU A 179 -8.23 -4.61 14.24
C LEU A 179 -7.71 -4.65 15.69
N ARG A 180 -8.13 -3.66 16.48
CA ARG A 180 -7.92 -3.58 17.93
C ARG A 180 -9.26 -3.37 18.62
N GLY A 181 -9.59 -4.23 19.58
CA GLY A 181 -10.85 -4.17 20.31
C GLY A 181 -11.17 -5.50 20.98
N SER A 182 -12.32 -5.60 21.63
CA SER A 182 -12.78 -6.87 22.21
C SER A 182 -13.19 -7.86 21.12
N SER A 183 -12.64 -9.08 21.16
CA SER A 183 -13.04 -10.17 20.27
C SER A 183 -14.51 -10.59 20.44
N ALA A 184 -15.14 -10.25 21.58
CA ALA A 184 -16.57 -10.53 21.81
C ALA A 184 -17.49 -9.77 20.83
N LEU A 185 -16.99 -8.71 20.18
CA LEU A 185 -17.73 -7.93 19.20
C LEU A 185 -17.69 -8.55 17.79
N GLU A 186 -16.95 -9.65 17.63
CA GLU A 186 -16.69 -10.33 16.35
C GLU A 186 -16.39 -9.34 15.20
N PRO A 187 -15.41 -8.43 15.38
CA PRO A 187 -15.19 -7.39 14.40
C PRO A 187 -14.57 -7.97 13.12
N ARG A 188 -15.03 -7.47 11.98
CA ARG A 188 -14.56 -7.86 10.65
C ARG A 188 -14.42 -6.64 9.74
N VAL A 189 -13.57 -6.76 8.73
CA VAL A 189 -13.37 -5.73 7.71
C VAL A 189 -14.02 -6.16 6.41
N GLU A 190 -14.93 -5.34 5.91
CA GLU A 190 -15.47 -5.46 4.56
C GLU A 190 -14.70 -4.49 3.64
N LEU A 191 -14.13 -5.01 2.55
CA LEU A 191 -13.44 -4.20 1.55
C LEU A 191 -14.38 -3.91 0.39
N PHE A 192 -14.43 -2.63 -0.01
CA PHE A 192 -15.25 -2.19 -1.14
C PHE A 192 -14.43 -1.96 -2.39
N LYS A 193 -13.17 -1.54 -2.23
CA LYS A 193 -12.34 -1.08 -3.33
C LYS A 193 -10.86 -1.27 -3.02
N ILE A 194 -10.13 -1.74 -4.02
CA ILE A 194 -8.68 -1.85 -4.01
C ILE A 194 -8.19 -1.44 -5.39
N GLN A 195 -7.22 -0.55 -5.49
CA GLN A 195 -6.69 0.00 -6.74
C GLN A 195 -5.20 0.37 -6.63
#